data_AF-A0A507QKR8-F1
#
_entry.id   AF-A0A507QKR8-F1
#
_cell.length_a   1.000
_cell.length_b   1.000
_cell.length_c   1.000
_cell.angle_alpha   90.00
_cell.angle_beta   90.00
_cell.angle_gamma   90.00
#
_symmetry.space_group_name_H-M   'P 1'
#
loop_
_entity.id
_entity.type
_entity.pdbx_description
1 polymer ?
#
loop_
_entity_poly.entity_id
_entity_poly.type
_entity_poly.pdbx_seq_one_letter_code
_entity_poly.pdbx_strand_id
1 'polypeptide(L)'
;MAPEIEYILSLQAVRERAHAVLSIAKTGGLKHFDFDEDKLNDAADYVIDIIKRDFGPSNYHHIPPHGRWQHFEVGNVPRIDRLLAHWDKQGYSATEKARSLVDLFFVSVLLDAGAGDVWKFHESSSDAFYSRSEGIAVASYHMFLGGDFAGSSSPRKDIVD
;
A
#
# COMPACT_ATOMS: atom_id res chain seq x y z
N MET A 1 4.39 -29.38 -0.08
CA MET A 1 3.48 -28.63 -0.97
C MET A 1 3.50 -29.32 -2.32
N ALA A 2 2.44 -29.29 -3.12
CA ALA A 2 2.52 -29.87 -4.48
C ALA A 2 3.56 -29.08 -5.32
N PRO A 3 4.38 -29.73 -6.16
CA PRO A 3 5.44 -29.07 -6.93
C PRO A 3 4.95 -27.87 -7.76
N GLU A 4 3.72 -27.92 -8.24
CA GLU A 4 3.08 -26.84 -8.99
C GLU A 4 2.85 -25.59 -8.13
N ILE A 5 2.50 -25.76 -6.86
CA ILE A 5 2.32 -24.66 -5.91
C ILE A 5 3.68 -24.04 -5.57
N GLU A 6 4.69 -24.87 -5.35
CA GLU A 6 6.06 -24.41 -5.10
C GLU A 6 6.60 -23.58 -6.28
N TYR A 7 6.33 -24.03 -7.51
CA TYR A 7 6.68 -23.27 -8.70
C TYR A 7 5.94 -21.93 -8.77
N ILE A 8 4.61 -21.89 -8.64
CA ILE A 8 3.82 -20.65 -8.76
C ILE A 8 4.22 -19.60 -7.71
N LEU A 9 4.64 -20.03 -6.52
CA LEU A 9 5.11 -19.14 -5.45
C LEU A 9 6.59 -18.74 -5.58
N SER A 10 7.29 -19.18 -6.63
CA SER A 10 8.72 -18.90 -6.83
C SER A 10 8.99 -17.60 -7.63
N LEU A 11 10.15 -16.99 -7.38
CA LEU A 11 10.65 -15.88 -8.21
C LEU A 11 10.88 -16.30 -9.67
N GLN A 12 11.14 -17.58 -9.92
CA GLN A 12 11.31 -18.10 -11.27
C GLN A 12 10.00 -18.01 -12.05
N ALA A 13 8.88 -18.45 -11.47
CA ALA A 13 7.57 -18.33 -12.12
C ALA A 13 7.23 -16.86 -12.43
N VAL A 14 7.51 -15.93 -11.51
CA VAL A 14 7.31 -14.49 -11.76
C VAL A 14 8.11 -14.02 -12.98
N ARG A 15 9.41 -14.35 -13.06
CA ARG A 15 10.27 -13.97 -14.19
C ARG A 15 9.80 -14.58 -15.51
N GLU A 16 9.50 -15.87 -15.53
CA GLU A 16 9.04 -16.56 -16.73
C GLU A 16 7.74 -15.96 -17.28
N ARG A 17 6.78 -15.67 -16.40
CA ARG A 17 5.51 -15.06 -16.80
C ARG A 17 5.68 -13.61 -17.26
N ALA A 18 6.53 -12.82 -16.60
CA ALA A 18 6.85 -11.47 -17.04
C ALA A 18 7.51 -11.46 -18.44
N HIS A 19 8.45 -12.37 -18.72
CA HIS A 19 9.08 -12.49 -20.04
C HIS A 19 8.12 -12.97 -21.14
N ALA A 20 7.13 -13.79 -20.80
CA ALA A 20 6.07 -14.15 -21.74
C ALA A 20 5.25 -12.91 -22.16
N VAL A 21 4.88 -12.05 -21.20
CA VAL A 21 4.19 -10.77 -21.49
C VAL A 21 5.07 -9.83 -22.31
N LEU A 22 6.36 -9.70 -21.96
CA LEU A 22 7.30 -8.87 -22.72
C LEU A 22 7.46 -9.35 -24.18
N SER A 23 7.51 -10.66 -24.41
CA SER A 23 7.59 -11.22 -25.77
C SER A 23 6.37 -10.83 -26.61
N ILE A 24 5.17 -10.90 -26.03
CA ILE A 24 3.93 -10.46 -26.69
C ILE A 24 3.96 -8.95 -26.97
N ALA A 25 4.49 -8.17 -26.03
CA ALA A 25 4.64 -6.72 -26.18
C ALA A 25 5.55 -6.35 -27.35
N LYS A 26 6.71 -7.01 -27.47
CA LYS A 26 7.69 -6.80 -28.55
C LYS A 26 7.14 -7.10 -29.95
N THR A 27 6.12 -7.95 -30.06
CA THR A 27 5.49 -8.28 -31.36
C THR A 27 4.22 -7.47 -31.62
N GLY A 28 3.91 -6.43 -30.83
CA GLY A 28 2.69 -5.64 -30.97
C GLY A 28 1.40 -6.41 -30.65
N GLY A 29 1.48 -7.47 -29.83
CA GLY A 29 0.35 -8.34 -29.52
C GLY A 29 -0.50 -7.89 -28.32
N LEU A 30 -0.20 -6.73 -27.73
CA LEU A 30 -0.97 -6.18 -26.61
C LEU A 30 -2.23 -5.48 -27.10
N LYS A 31 -3.28 -5.52 -26.29
CA LYS A 31 -4.60 -4.96 -26.65
C LYS A 31 -4.76 -3.47 -26.34
N HIS A 32 -4.10 -3.00 -25.28
CA HIS A 32 -4.37 -1.68 -24.69
C HIS A 32 -3.14 -0.77 -24.63
N PHE A 33 -1.96 -1.28 -24.96
CA PHE A 33 -0.69 -0.57 -24.87
C PHE A 33 0.20 -0.98 -26.03
N ASP A 34 0.97 -0.05 -26.56
CA ASP A 34 2.08 -0.33 -27.47
C ASP A 34 3.39 -0.32 -26.67
N PHE A 35 4.29 -1.23 -27.01
CA PHE A 35 5.62 -1.28 -26.42
C PHE A 35 6.66 -0.79 -27.43
N ASP A 36 7.29 0.33 -27.11
CA ASP A 36 8.40 0.91 -27.86
C ASP A 36 9.68 0.77 -27.02
N GLU A 37 10.55 -0.16 -27.41
CA GLU A 37 11.80 -0.47 -26.69
C GLU A 37 12.78 0.71 -26.73
N ASP A 38 12.77 1.49 -27.83
CA ASP A 38 13.68 2.62 -28.01
C ASP A 38 13.36 3.77 -27.05
N LYS A 39 12.13 3.79 -26.49
CA LYS A 39 11.67 4.80 -25.53
C LYS A 39 11.96 4.48 -24.07
N LEU A 40 12.55 3.33 -23.76
CA LEU A 40 12.81 2.94 -22.37
C LEU A 40 13.80 3.89 -21.68
N ASN A 41 14.85 4.31 -22.39
CA ASN A 41 15.83 5.27 -21.88
C ASN A 41 15.20 6.65 -21.65
N ASP A 42 14.42 7.14 -22.63
CA ASP A 42 13.69 8.42 -22.51
C ASP A 42 12.77 8.42 -21.28
N ALA A 43 12.05 7.32 -21.03
CA ALA A 43 11.18 7.18 -19.87
C ALA A 43 11.97 7.16 -18.55
N ALA A 44 13.11 6.48 -18.51
CA ALA A 44 13.99 6.46 -17.34
C ALA A 44 14.56 7.85 -17.03
N ASP A 45 15.06 8.55 -18.04
CA ASP A 45 15.59 9.91 -17.92
C ASP A 45 14.52 10.88 -17.42
N TYR A 46 13.30 10.79 -17.94
CA TYR A 46 12.17 11.60 -17.48
C TYR A 46 11.89 11.41 -15.97
N VAL A 47 11.84 10.17 -15.50
CA VAL A 47 11.62 9.87 -14.06
C VAL A 47 12.79 10.37 -13.22
N ILE A 48 14.03 10.16 -13.68
CA ILE A 48 15.24 10.64 -13.01
C ILE A 48 15.23 12.17 -12.89
N ASP A 49 14.83 12.87 -13.94
CA ASP A 49 14.80 14.33 -13.96
C ASP A 49 13.74 14.90 -13.03
N ILE A 50 12.60 14.24 -12.86
CA ILE A 50 11.62 14.60 -11.82
C ILE A 50 12.24 14.46 -10.43
N ILE A 51 12.90 13.33 -10.15
CA ILE A 51 13.55 13.08 -8.86
C ILE A 51 14.64 14.14 -8.59
N LYS A 52 15.47 14.47 -9.60
CA LYS A 52 16.50 15.50 -9.50
C LYS A 52 15.92 16.90 -9.30
N ARG A 53 14.83 17.24 -10.00
CA ARG A 53 14.15 18.54 -9.87
C ARG A 53 13.64 18.75 -8.45
N ASP A 54 13.03 17.72 -7.87
CA ASP A 54 12.33 17.84 -6.58
C ASP A 54 13.28 17.61 -5.38
N PHE A 55 14.31 16.78 -5.53
CA PHE A 55 15.19 16.37 -4.41
C PHE A 55 16.69 16.47 -4.70
N GLY A 56 17.10 16.72 -5.94
CA GLY A 56 18.51 16.72 -6.33
C GLY A 56 19.23 18.06 -6.08
N PRO A 57 20.57 18.03 -5.98
CA PRO A 57 21.43 16.85 -5.82
C PRO A 57 21.65 16.43 -4.35
N SER A 58 21.26 17.26 -3.37
CA SER A 58 21.62 17.07 -1.95
C SER A 58 20.50 16.55 -1.05
N ASN A 59 19.26 16.54 -1.53
CA ASN A 59 18.07 16.34 -0.70
C ASN A 59 17.36 15.01 -0.96
N TYR A 60 18.02 14.04 -1.61
CA TYR A 60 17.44 12.71 -1.86
C TYR A 60 17.02 11.99 -0.58
N HIS A 61 17.64 12.30 0.56
CA HIS A 61 17.27 11.77 1.87
C HIS A 61 15.90 12.28 2.39
N HIS A 62 15.35 13.33 1.76
CA HIS A 62 14.00 13.84 2.04
C HIS A 62 12.92 13.21 1.15
N ILE A 63 13.27 12.31 0.22
CA ILE A 63 12.26 11.56 -0.54
C ILE A 63 11.40 10.81 0.47
N PRO A 64 10.10 11.13 0.58
CA PRO A 64 9.26 10.48 1.55
C PRO A 64 9.13 9.00 1.19
N PRO A 65 9.14 8.09 2.17
CA PRO A 65 8.75 6.72 1.89
C PRO A 65 7.34 6.74 1.28
N HIS A 66 7.10 5.89 0.28
CA HIS A 66 5.78 5.72 -0.29
C HIS A 66 5.30 4.30 -0.02
N GLY A 67 4.13 4.20 0.60
CA GLY A 67 3.50 2.93 0.88
C GLY A 67 2.18 3.14 1.62
N ARG A 68 1.70 2.05 2.22
CA ARG A 68 0.41 2.05 2.92
C ARG A 68 0.33 3.11 4.03
N TRP A 69 1.45 3.45 4.65
CA TRP A 69 1.51 4.47 5.70
C TRP A 69 0.93 5.82 5.23
N GLN A 70 1.40 6.32 4.08
CA GLN A 70 1.00 7.62 3.54
C GLN A 70 -0.48 7.65 3.14
N HIS A 71 -1.07 6.50 2.75
CA HIS A 71 -2.50 6.42 2.47
C HIS A 71 -3.36 6.72 3.71
N PHE A 72 -2.89 6.35 4.92
CA PHE A 72 -3.59 6.71 6.16
C PHE A 72 -3.51 8.20 6.48
N GLU A 73 -2.61 8.95 5.84
CA GLU A 73 -2.40 10.39 6.04
C GLU A 73 -3.14 11.25 5.02
N VAL A 74 -3.91 10.63 4.11
CA VAL A 74 -4.73 11.33 3.12
C VAL A 74 -5.62 12.40 3.76
N GLY A 75 -5.72 13.56 3.10
CA GLY A 75 -6.43 14.73 3.63
C GLY A 75 -5.65 15.51 4.68
N ASN A 76 -4.34 15.28 4.81
CA ASN A 76 -3.47 15.90 5.83
C ASN A 76 -3.93 15.59 7.26
N VAL A 77 -4.47 14.39 7.49
CA VAL A 77 -4.90 13.93 8.81
C VAL A 77 -3.88 12.94 9.33
N PRO A 78 -3.11 13.24 10.40
CA PRO A 78 -2.04 12.37 10.88
C PRO A 78 -2.60 11.21 11.71
N ARG A 79 -3.30 10.28 11.06
CA ARG A 79 -4.05 9.18 11.73
C ARG A 79 -3.11 8.24 12.48
N ILE A 80 -1.98 7.86 11.88
CA ILE A 80 -1.03 6.95 12.52
C ILE A 80 -0.34 7.62 13.72
N ASP A 81 0.06 8.89 13.62
CA ASP A 81 0.63 9.60 14.78
C ASP A 81 -0.37 9.72 15.93
N ARG A 82 -1.65 9.97 15.64
CA ARG A 82 -2.71 10.00 16.64
C ARG A 82 -2.87 8.63 17.32
N LEU A 83 -2.78 7.55 16.55
CA LEU A 83 -2.84 6.18 17.06
C LEU A 83 -1.64 5.83 17.93
N LEU A 84 -0.42 6.15 17.48
CA LEU A 84 0.80 5.99 18.26
C LEU A 84 0.74 6.76 19.59
N ALA A 85 0.32 8.03 19.55
CA ALA A 85 0.15 8.85 20.74
C ALA A 85 -0.95 8.32 21.68
N HIS A 86 -1.99 7.68 21.15
CA HIS A 86 -2.99 6.99 21.96
C HIS A 86 -2.38 5.78 22.68
N TRP A 87 -1.62 4.94 21.98
CA TRP A 87 -0.94 3.78 22.56
C TRP A 87 0.12 4.14 23.59
N ASP A 88 0.84 5.24 23.40
CA ASP A 88 1.78 5.75 24.40
C ASP A 88 1.07 6.08 25.72
N LYS A 89 -0.12 6.69 25.66
CA LYS A 89 -0.94 6.97 26.85
C LYS A 89 -1.45 5.71 27.54
N GLN A 90 -1.65 4.62 26.79
CA GLN A 90 -2.02 3.31 27.35
C GLN A 90 -0.83 2.52 27.88
N GLY A 91 0.40 3.03 27.75
CA GLY A 91 1.61 2.37 28.21
C GLY A 91 2.03 1.16 27.37
N TYR A 92 1.64 1.12 26.09
CA TYR A 92 2.01 0.01 25.21
C TYR A 92 3.49 0.05 24.84
N SER A 93 4.13 -1.12 24.84
CA SER A 93 5.55 -1.25 24.50
C SER A 93 5.79 -0.94 23.02
N ALA A 94 7.03 -0.61 22.66
CA ALA A 94 7.41 -0.39 21.26
C ALA A 94 7.12 -1.62 20.38
N THR A 95 7.38 -2.83 20.89
CA THR A 95 7.08 -4.09 20.21
C THR A 95 5.59 -4.25 19.95
N GLU A 96 4.75 -3.91 20.93
CA GLU A 96 3.31 -4.05 20.81
C GLU A 96 2.72 -3.04 19.81
N LYS A 97 3.21 -1.80 19.83
CA LYS A 97 2.85 -0.79 18.82
C LYS A 97 3.27 -1.23 17.41
N ALA A 98 4.46 -1.79 17.26
CA ALA A 98 4.94 -2.31 15.98
C ALA A 98 4.06 -3.47 15.49
N ARG A 99 3.69 -4.41 16.37
CA ARG A 99 2.78 -5.51 16.06
C ARG A 99 1.41 -5.01 15.59
N SER A 100 0.78 -4.11 16.33
CA SER A 100 -0.51 -3.53 15.96
C SER A 100 -0.46 -2.72 14.66
N LEU A 101 0.66 -2.05 14.35
CA LEU A 101 0.86 -1.42 13.03
C LEU A 101 0.93 -2.46 11.92
N VAL A 102 1.68 -3.55 12.11
CA VAL A 102 1.75 -4.64 11.13
C VAL A 102 0.36 -5.21 10.88
N ASP A 103 -0.42 -5.46 11.94
CA ASP A 103 -1.80 -5.95 11.85
C ASP A 103 -2.68 -5.02 11.00
N LEU A 104 -2.71 -3.72 11.34
CA LEU A 104 -3.47 -2.71 10.60
C LEU A 104 -3.04 -2.64 9.13
N PHE A 105 -1.74 -2.61 8.86
CA PHE A 105 -1.19 -2.45 7.52
C PHE A 105 -1.47 -3.67 6.67
N PHE A 106 -1.33 -4.87 7.26
CA PHE A 106 -1.61 -6.13 6.59
C PHE A 106 -3.06 -6.20 6.11
N VAL A 107 -4.02 -5.97 7.02
CA VAL A 107 -5.45 -5.99 6.65
C VAL A 107 -5.77 -4.92 5.61
N SER A 108 -5.25 -3.70 5.80
CA SER A 108 -5.48 -2.61 4.85
C SER A 108 -4.96 -2.91 3.44
N VAL A 109 -3.79 -3.54 3.33
CA VAL A 109 -3.21 -3.95 2.04
C VAL A 109 -4.04 -5.05 1.39
N LEU A 110 -4.52 -6.04 2.15
CA LEU A 110 -5.32 -7.13 1.59
C LEU A 110 -6.67 -6.64 1.04
N LEU A 111 -7.33 -5.71 1.75
CA LEU A 111 -8.62 -5.15 1.31
C LEU A 111 -8.53 -4.31 0.04
N ASP A 112 -7.35 -3.72 -0.24
CA ASP A 112 -7.17 -2.83 -1.39
C ASP A 112 -7.19 -3.56 -2.74
N ALA A 113 -6.90 -4.87 -2.75
CA ALA A 113 -6.88 -5.67 -3.97
C ALA A 113 -8.29 -5.90 -4.58
N GLY A 114 -9.37 -5.52 -3.90
CA GLY A 114 -10.74 -5.91 -4.28
C GLY A 114 -11.78 -4.78 -4.43
N ALA A 115 -11.44 -3.52 -4.15
CA ALA A 115 -12.45 -2.46 -4.02
C ALA A 115 -12.97 -1.89 -5.36
N GLY A 116 -12.21 -2.01 -6.44
CA GLY A 116 -12.56 -1.40 -7.74
C GLY A 116 -12.40 0.13 -7.76
N ASP A 117 -12.78 0.77 -8.87
CA ASP A 117 -12.54 2.19 -9.14
C ASP A 117 -13.69 3.14 -8.76
N VAL A 118 -14.88 2.60 -8.48
CA VAL A 118 -16.08 3.38 -8.11
C VAL A 118 -16.33 3.48 -6.60
N TRP A 119 -15.70 2.60 -5.81
CA TRP A 119 -15.91 2.55 -4.36
C TRP A 119 -15.31 3.78 -3.66
N LYS A 120 -15.99 4.27 -2.61
CA LYS A 120 -15.59 5.43 -1.80
C LYS A 120 -15.95 5.21 -0.33
N PHE A 121 -15.13 5.76 0.55
CA PHE A 121 -15.38 5.86 1.99
C PHE A 121 -15.68 7.29 2.39
N HIS A 122 -16.69 7.48 3.24
CA HIS A 122 -17.01 8.75 3.88
C HIS A 122 -16.47 8.73 5.30
N GLU A 123 -15.54 9.64 5.61
CA GLU A 123 -15.01 9.76 6.96
C GLU A 123 -15.80 10.79 7.76
N SER A 124 -16.66 10.31 8.67
CA SER A 124 -17.55 11.16 9.46
C SER A 124 -16.85 12.24 10.30
N SER A 125 -15.58 12.06 10.66
CA SER A 125 -14.83 13.03 11.47
C SER A 125 -14.37 14.27 10.69
N SER A 126 -14.22 14.14 9.37
CA SER A 126 -13.77 15.21 8.47
C SER A 126 -14.81 15.58 7.41
N ASP A 127 -15.90 14.82 7.30
CA ASP A 127 -16.91 14.88 6.24
C ASP A 127 -16.34 14.67 4.83
N ALA A 128 -15.10 14.16 4.74
CA ALA A 128 -14.39 13.96 3.49
C ALA A 128 -14.71 12.60 2.87
N PHE A 129 -14.64 12.54 1.54
CA PHE A 129 -14.74 11.30 0.77
C PHE A 129 -13.39 10.93 0.18
N TYR A 130 -12.98 9.68 0.40
CA TYR A 130 -11.75 9.12 -0.13
C TYR A 130 -12.08 7.88 -0.97
N SER A 131 -11.36 7.65 -2.07
CA SER A 131 -11.55 6.51 -2.96
C SER A 131 -10.24 5.74 -3.13
N ARG A 132 -10.28 4.61 -3.86
CA ARG A 132 -9.10 3.77 -4.15
C ARG A 132 -8.34 3.40 -2.85
N SER A 133 -7.02 3.28 -2.94
CA SER A 133 -6.15 2.86 -1.85
C SER A 133 -6.23 3.75 -0.63
N GLU A 134 -6.40 5.06 -0.81
CA GLU A 134 -6.58 6.02 0.27
C GLU A 134 -7.90 5.81 1.00
N GLY A 135 -9.00 5.63 0.27
CA GLY A 135 -10.29 5.33 0.88
C GLY A 135 -10.29 4.02 1.66
N ILE A 136 -9.64 2.99 1.12
CA ILE A 136 -9.51 1.69 1.81
C ILE A 136 -8.63 1.81 3.05
N ALA A 137 -7.54 2.59 2.98
CA ALA A 137 -6.73 2.89 4.15
C ALA A 137 -7.57 3.54 5.26
N VAL A 138 -8.33 4.59 4.94
CA VAL A 138 -9.16 5.26 5.95
C VAL A 138 -10.26 4.33 6.49
N ALA A 139 -10.95 3.58 5.64
CA ALA A 139 -11.98 2.64 6.07
C ALA A 139 -11.43 1.54 6.99
N SER A 140 -10.36 0.86 6.57
CA SER A 140 -9.72 -0.20 7.36
C SER A 140 -9.14 0.31 8.68
N TYR A 141 -8.65 1.57 8.72
CA TYR A 141 -8.27 2.23 9.97
C TYR A 141 -9.44 2.33 10.95
N HIS A 142 -10.61 2.80 10.49
CA HIS A 142 -11.79 2.91 11.36
C HIS A 142 -12.34 1.55 11.78
N MET A 143 -12.35 0.55 10.88
CA MET A 143 -12.73 -0.83 11.21
C MET A 143 -11.81 -1.44 12.27
N PHE A 144 -10.50 -1.24 12.12
CA PHE A 144 -9.49 -1.69 13.08
C PHE A 144 -9.68 -1.06 14.46
N LEU A 145 -9.90 0.26 14.54
CA LEU A 145 -10.22 0.90 15.81
C LEU A 145 -11.59 0.49 16.38
N GLY A 146 -12.53 0.13 15.50
CA GLY A 146 -13.85 -0.38 15.85
C GLY A 146 -13.81 -1.76 16.51
N GLY A 147 -12.76 -2.53 16.26
CA GLY A 147 -12.62 -3.91 16.71
C GLY A 147 -13.15 -4.94 15.72
N ASP A 148 -13.38 -4.57 14.47
CA ASP A 148 -13.96 -5.45 13.45
C ASP A 148 -13.05 -6.65 13.11
N PHE A 149 -11.76 -6.55 13.44
CA PHE A 149 -10.76 -7.61 13.24
C PHE A 149 -10.26 -8.22 14.55
N ALA A 150 -10.77 -7.76 15.69
CA ALA A 150 -10.42 -8.32 16.98
C ALA A 150 -11.44 -9.37 17.39
N GLY A 151 -10.96 -10.43 18.02
CA GLY A 151 -11.74 -11.57 18.42
C GLY A 151 -12.59 -11.22 19.62
N SER A 152 -13.72 -11.90 19.74
CA SER A 152 -14.74 -11.59 20.76
C SER A 152 -14.24 -11.66 22.20
N SER A 153 -13.14 -12.38 22.46
CA SER A 153 -12.48 -12.48 23.77
C SER A 153 -11.29 -11.54 23.95
N SER A 154 -10.91 -10.78 22.92
CA SER A 154 -9.77 -9.88 23.00
C SER A 154 -10.10 -8.73 23.98
N PRO A 155 -9.18 -8.39 24.90
CA PRO A 155 -9.32 -7.22 25.76
C PRO A 155 -9.09 -5.89 25.01
N ARG A 156 -8.68 -5.96 23.73
CA ARG A 156 -8.32 -4.81 22.90
C ARG A 156 -9.01 -4.89 21.54
N LYS A 157 -9.45 -3.74 21.01
CA LYS A 157 -10.13 -3.64 19.70
C LYS A 157 -9.17 -3.44 18.53
N ASP A 158 -8.12 -2.65 18.73
CA ASP A 158 -7.12 -2.26 17.75
C ASP A 158 -5.99 -3.28 17.63
N ILE A 159 -6.37 -4.53 17.37
CA ILE A 159 -5.52 -5.66 17.00
C ILE A 159 -6.22 -6.53 15.95
N VAL A 160 -5.46 -7.45 15.36
CA VAL A 160 -6.00 -8.57 14.55
C VAL A 160 -5.65 -9.87 15.26
N ASP A 161 -6.61 -10.79 15.42
CA ASP A 161 -6.41 -12.13 16.01
C ASP A 161 -7.05 -13.27 15.20
#